data_AF-A0A238W5B5-F1
#
_entry.id   AF-A0A238W5B5-F1
#
_cell.length_a   1.000
_cell.length_b   1.000
_cell.length_c   1.000
_cell.angle_alpha   90.00
_cell.angle_beta   90.00
_cell.angle_gamma   90.00
#
_symmetry.space_group_name_H-M   'P 1'
#
loop_
_entity.id
_entity.type
_entity.pdbx_description
1 polymer ?
#
loop_
_entity_poly.entity_id
_entity_poly.type
_entity_poly.pdbx_seq_one_letter_code
_entity_poly.pdbx_strand_id
1 'polypeptide(L)'
;MDMTSNQVDILHNINGTTDGRIFEGSFTVYNNKLYAVSFSGGQNNNGTLVSFDPSNNTLTTLKHLTIENGKAFKSSPAFWDDSTLSVDNFTNQGINFKIYPNPTNASFIVNFEDYDKVMLYDYTGRKIKTYSKSTSYNTQNLKVGLYYVSLLKQGKIIGRQKIIISK
;
A
#
# COMPACT_ATOMS: atom_id res chain seq x y z
N MET A 1 -30.23 14.96 -4.99
CA MET A 1 -31.38 15.88 -5.05
C MET A 1 -30.83 17.26 -4.85
N ASP A 2 -30.92 18.12 -5.86
CA ASP A 2 -30.70 19.54 -5.61
C ASP A 2 -31.86 20.00 -4.71
N MET A 3 -31.51 20.27 -3.44
CA MET A 3 -32.48 20.64 -2.41
C MET A 3 -33.10 22.02 -2.66
N THR A 4 -32.65 22.73 -3.69
CA THR A 4 -33.10 24.08 -4.03
C THR A 4 -34.06 24.14 -5.23
N SER A 5 -33.94 23.23 -6.20
CA SER A 5 -34.77 23.22 -7.42
C SER A 5 -35.83 22.12 -7.46
N ASN A 6 -35.76 21.14 -6.54
CA ASN A 6 -36.62 19.93 -6.54
C ASN A 6 -36.60 19.17 -7.88
N GLN A 7 -35.58 19.40 -8.71
CA GLN A 7 -35.36 18.68 -9.95
C GLN A 7 -34.37 17.53 -9.74
N VAL A 8 -34.56 16.46 -10.51
CA VAL A 8 -33.72 15.26 -10.48
C VAL A 8 -33.03 15.13 -11.82
N ASP A 9 -31.72 15.35 -11.83
CA ASP A 9 -30.89 15.10 -13.00
C ASP A 9 -30.51 13.62 -13.06
N ILE A 10 -30.76 12.99 -14.21
CA ILE A 10 -30.30 11.64 -14.48
C ILE A 10 -28.82 11.71 -14.88
N LEU A 11 -27.94 11.28 -13.98
CA LEU A 11 -26.50 11.28 -14.22
C LEU A 11 -26.03 10.08 -15.06
N HIS A 12 -26.67 8.92 -14.91
CA HIS A 12 -26.37 7.71 -15.67
C HIS A 12 -27.59 6.79 -15.76
N ASN A 13 -27.78 6.15 -16.92
CA ASN A 13 -28.79 5.12 -17.13
C ASN A 13 -28.17 3.74 -16.95
N ILE A 14 -28.60 3.00 -15.93
CA ILE A 14 -28.05 1.67 -15.60
C ILE A 14 -28.41 0.66 -16.70
N ASN A 15 -27.39 0.09 -17.34
CA ASN A 15 -27.56 -1.03 -18.25
C ASN A 15 -27.61 -2.36 -17.46
N GLY A 16 -28.79 -2.99 -17.43
CA GLY A 16 -29.01 -4.22 -16.67
C GLY A 16 -28.16 -5.43 -17.10
N THR A 17 -27.50 -5.40 -18.25
CA THR A 17 -26.63 -6.47 -18.74
C THR A 17 -25.17 -6.21 -18.38
N THR A 18 -24.68 -4.97 -18.51
CA THR A 18 -23.26 -4.62 -18.27
C THR A 18 -23.01 -4.06 -16.87
N ASP A 19 -23.93 -3.24 -16.38
CA ASP A 19 -23.78 -2.48 -15.13
C ASP A 19 -24.39 -3.23 -13.95
N GLY A 20 -25.39 -4.08 -14.22
CA GLY A 20 -26.10 -4.86 -13.21
C GLY A 20 -27.51 -4.35 -12.93
N ARG A 21 -28.24 -5.09 -12.11
CA ARG A 21 -29.64 -4.85 -11.72
C ARG A 21 -29.79 -5.06 -10.22
N ILE A 22 -30.76 -4.36 -9.65
CA ILE A 22 -31.18 -4.54 -8.25
C ILE A 22 -30.00 -4.21 -7.31
N PHE A 23 -29.71 -2.93 -7.16
CA PHE A 23 -28.74 -2.43 -6.18
C PHE A 23 -29.46 -2.25 -4.84
N GLU A 24 -29.55 -3.32 -4.05
CA GLU A 24 -30.24 -3.32 -2.73
C GLU A 24 -29.39 -2.68 -1.62
N GLY A 25 -28.06 -2.73 -1.76
CA GLY A 25 -27.13 -2.04 -0.88
C GLY A 25 -27.08 -0.54 -1.17
N SER A 26 -26.75 0.26 -0.15
CA SER A 26 -26.39 1.67 -0.36
C SER A 26 -25.07 1.77 -1.12
N PHE A 27 -24.86 2.90 -1.80
CA PHE A 27 -23.55 3.21 -2.38
C PHE A 27 -22.58 3.60 -1.26
N THR A 28 -21.39 3.00 -1.27
CA THR A 28 -20.32 3.33 -0.33
C THR A 28 -19.39 4.37 -0.98
N VAL A 29 -19.14 5.48 -0.28
CA VAL A 29 -18.20 6.51 -0.73
C VAL A 29 -16.78 6.13 -0.35
N TYR A 30 -15.86 6.13 -1.32
CA TYR A 30 -14.43 5.95 -1.09
C TYR A 30 -13.63 6.70 -2.16
N ASN A 31 -12.61 7.47 -1.77
CA ASN A 31 -11.77 8.26 -2.68
C ASN A 31 -12.58 9.05 -3.75
N ASN A 32 -13.58 9.81 -3.29
CA ASN A 32 -14.47 10.64 -4.11
C ASN A 32 -15.32 9.87 -5.16
N LYS A 33 -15.38 8.55 -5.07
CA LYS A 33 -16.22 7.69 -5.91
C LYS A 33 -17.25 6.95 -5.08
N LEU A 34 -18.36 6.58 -5.72
CA LEU A 34 -19.46 5.82 -5.15
C LEU A 34 -19.37 4.38 -5.65
N TYR A 35 -19.40 3.40 -4.75
CA TYR A 35 -19.28 1.99 -5.11
C TYR A 35 -20.51 1.22 -4.67
N ALA A 36 -20.97 0.30 -5.53
CA ALA A 36 -22.11 -0.54 -5.23
C ALA A 36 -21.96 -1.92 -5.86
N VAL A 37 -22.69 -2.88 -5.30
CA VAL A 37 -22.83 -4.23 -5.87
C VAL A 37 -24.27 -4.45 -6.28
N SER A 38 -24.46 -5.05 -7.44
CA SER A 38 -25.77 -5.43 -7.93
C SER A 38 -26.09 -6.87 -7.52
N PHE A 39 -27.35 -7.12 -7.18
CA PHE A 39 -27.84 -8.47 -6.87
C PHE A 39 -27.96 -9.34 -8.13
N SER A 40 -28.23 -8.75 -9.29
CA SER A 40 -28.41 -9.50 -10.54
C SER A 40 -27.91 -8.71 -11.75
N GLY A 41 -28.08 -9.24 -12.97
CA GLY A 41 -27.44 -8.71 -14.18
C GLY A 41 -25.97 -9.12 -14.27
N GLY A 42 -25.21 -8.49 -15.17
CA GLY A 42 -23.84 -8.93 -15.45
C GLY A 42 -23.77 -10.31 -16.10
N GLN A 43 -22.56 -10.89 -16.12
CA GLN A 43 -22.36 -12.24 -16.66
C GLN A 43 -23.18 -13.27 -15.87
N ASN A 44 -23.95 -14.10 -16.60
CA ASN A 44 -24.79 -15.17 -16.04
C ASN A 44 -25.80 -14.69 -14.97
N ASN A 45 -26.18 -13.40 -14.96
CA ASN A 45 -27.07 -12.79 -13.97
C ASN A 45 -26.58 -12.86 -12.50
N ASN A 46 -25.28 -13.03 -12.27
CA ASN A 46 -24.72 -13.16 -10.92
C ASN A 46 -24.47 -11.81 -10.22
N GLY A 47 -24.64 -10.69 -10.92
CA GLY A 47 -24.40 -9.35 -10.43
C GLY A 47 -23.05 -8.76 -10.87
N THR A 48 -22.79 -7.54 -10.41
CA THR A 48 -21.59 -6.76 -10.73
C THR A 48 -21.13 -5.98 -9.51
N LEU A 49 -19.85 -5.64 -9.46
CA LEU A 49 -19.31 -4.56 -8.65
C LEU A 49 -19.05 -3.37 -9.58
N VAL A 50 -19.58 -2.20 -9.22
CA VAL A 50 -19.46 -0.97 -10.01
C VAL A 50 -18.88 0.17 -9.18
N SER A 51 -18.24 1.11 -9.85
CA SER A 51 -17.91 2.43 -9.31
C SER A 51 -18.52 3.53 -10.16
N PHE A 52 -19.04 4.57 -9.53
CA PHE A 52 -19.55 5.77 -10.15
C PHE A 52 -18.70 6.97 -9.72
N ASP A 53 -18.21 7.72 -10.70
CA ASP A 53 -17.46 8.95 -10.50
C ASP A 53 -18.39 10.15 -10.77
N PRO A 54 -18.82 10.88 -9.72
CA PRO A 54 -19.74 12.01 -9.86
C PRO A 54 -19.09 13.23 -10.53
N SER A 55 -17.76 13.29 -10.66
CA SER A 55 -17.08 14.44 -11.28
C SER A 55 -17.25 14.49 -12.80
N ASN A 56 -17.48 13.34 -13.42
CA ASN A 56 -17.65 13.18 -14.86
C ASN A 56 -18.86 12.29 -15.22
N ASN A 57 -19.73 12.01 -14.24
CA ASN A 57 -20.92 11.18 -14.38
C ASN A 57 -20.67 9.79 -15.01
N THR A 58 -19.48 9.22 -14.77
CA THR A 58 -19.10 7.94 -15.39
C THR A 58 -19.31 6.78 -14.43
N LEU A 59 -20.15 5.83 -14.83
CA LEU A 59 -20.24 4.52 -14.17
C LEU A 59 -19.30 3.51 -14.86
N THR A 60 -18.58 2.73 -14.06
CA THR A 60 -17.66 1.71 -14.54
C THR A 60 -17.94 0.39 -13.83
N THR A 61 -18.19 -0.66 -14.60
CA THR A 61 -18.21 -2.03 -14.07
C THR A 61 -16.79 -2.48 -13.78
N LEU A 62 -16.47 -2.65 -12.50
CA LEU A 62 -15.17 -3.10 -12.04
C LEU A 62 -15.05 -4.62 -12.12
N LYS A 63 -16.15 -5.33 -11.88
CA LYS A 63 -16.16 -6.80 -11.88
C LYS A 63 -17.53 -7.36 -12.21
N HIS A 64 -17.57 -8.40 -13.06
CA HIS A 64 -18.70 -9.32 -13.13
C HIS A 64 -18.55 -10.41 -12.09
N LEU A 65 -19.61 -10.64 -11.34
CA LEU A 65 -19.66 -11.63 -10.29
C LEU A 65 -19.84 -13.04 -10.85
N THR A 66 -19.30 -14.02 -10.15
CA THR A 66 -19.33 -15.44 -10.50
C THR A 66 -19.52 -16.26 -9.23
N ILE A 67 -19.77 -17.56 -9.38
CA ILE A 67 -19.85 -18.46 -8.24
C ILE A 67 -18.55 -18.51 -7.42
N GLU A 68 -17.41 -18.13 -7.99
CA GLU A 68 -16.08 -18.20 -7.35
C GLU A 68 -15.73 -16.93 -6.58
N ASN A 69 -16.20 -15.76 -7.05
CA ASN A 69 -15.91 -14.47 -6.41
C ASN A 69 -17.11 -13.88 -5.66
N GLY A 70 -18.16 -14.70 -5.47
CA GLY A 70 -19.41 -14.34 -4.84
C GLY A 70 -20.47 -13.88 -5.84
N LYS A 71 -21.73 -14.17 -5.55
CA LYS A 71 -22.88 -13.85 -6.41
C LYS A 71 -23.98 -13.18 -5.61
N ALA A 72 -24.78 -12.37 -6.28
CA ALA A 72 -26.06 -11.88 -5.77
C ALA A 72 -25.96 -11.20 -4.40
N PHE A 73 -24.98 -10.32 -4.25
CA PHE A 73 -24.82 -9.52 -3.04
C PHE A 73 -25.97 -8.54 -2.88
N LYS A 74 -26.48 -8.43 -1.65
CA LYS A 74 -27.56 -7.53 -1.27
C LYS A 74 -27.11 -6.39 -0.36
N SER A 75 -25.85 -6.41 0.06
CA SER A 75 -25.26 -5.47 1.02
C SER A 75 -24.40 -4.42 0.33
N SER A 76 -24.17 -3.28 0.99
CA SER A 76 -23.21 -2.29 0.54
C SER A 76 -21.77 -2.85 0.58
N PRO A 77 -20.89 -2.51 -0.39
CA PRO A 77 -19.49 -2.90 -0.33
C PRO A 77 -18.78 -2.27 0.88
N ALA A 78 -18.00 -3.06 1.61
CA ALA A 78 -17.09 -2.56 2.63
C ALA A 78 -15.70 -2.35 2.02
N PHE A 79 -15.10 -1.18 2.28
CA PHE A 79 -13.71 -0.92 1.93
C PHE A 79 -12.85 -1.20 3.14
N TRP A 80 -11.84 -2.05 2.94
CA TRP A 80 -10.77 -2.24 3.90
C TRP A 80 -9.53 -1.58 3.32
N ASP A 81 -9.23 -0.37 3.80
CA ASP A 81 -7.95 0.26 3.52
C ASP A 81 -6.92 -0.24 4.54
N ASP A 82 -6.13 -1.23 4.14
CA ASP A 82 -4.96 -1.67 4.92
C ASP A 82 -3.75 -0.77 4.66
N SER A 83 -3.98 0.50 4.29
CA SER A 83 -2.99 1.56 4.50
C SER A 83 -2.78 1.77 6.01
N THR A 84 -2.39 0.71 6.72
CA THR A 84 -1.38 0.87 7.75
C THR A 84 -0.29 1.75 7.14
N LEU A 85 0.25 2.68 7.92
CA LEU A 85 1.56 3.23 7.61
C LEU A 85 2.47 2.01 7.47
N SER A 86 2.63 1.53 6.24
CA SER A 86 3.28 0.26 5.95
C SER A 86 4.67 0.40 6.51
N VAL A 87 4.90 -0.22 7.65
CA VAL A 87 6.25 -0.60 8.03
C VAL A 87 6.54 -1.68 7.01
N ASP A 88 7.34 -1.35 5.99
CA ASP A 88 7.73 -2.28 4.92
C ASP A 88 7.80 -3.69 5.50
N ASN A 89 6.94 -4.60 5.04
CA ASN A 89 6.97 -5.99 5.49
C ASN A 89 8.40 -6.50 5.29
N PHE A 90 9.16 -6.58 6.38
CA PHE A 90 10.58 -6.90 6.34
C PHE A 90 10.74 -8.39 6.17
N THR A 91 10.36 -8.91 5.00
CA THR A 91 10.78 -10.24 4.61
C THR A 91 12.30 -10.20 4.56
N ASN A 92 12.97 -10.90 5.47
CA ASN A 92 14.41 -11.16 5.47
C ASN A 92 14.77 -12.03 4.25
N GLN A 93 14.47 -11.57 3.04
CA GLN A 93 14.93 -12.15 1.77
C GLN A 93 16.33 -11.64 1.42
N GLY A 94 17.04 -11.15 2.44
CA GLY A 94 18.16 -10.27 2.22
C GLY A 94 19.49 -11.00 2.20
N ILE A 95 20.30 -10.68 1.20
CA ILE A 95 21.71 -11.05 1.10
C ILE A 95 22.42 -10.94 2.45
N ASN A 96 23.23 -11.95 2.79
CA ASN A 96 24.07 -11.89 3.96
C ASN A 96 25.29 -11.01 3.65
N PHE A 97 25.42 -9.89 4.35
CA PHE A 97 26.59 -9.03 4.28
C PHE A 97 27.22 -8.88 5.66
N LYS A 98 28.45 -8.40 5.68
CA LYS A 98 29.21 -8.21 6.92
C LYS A 98 29.55 -6.75 7.12
N ILE A 99 29.42 -6.28 8.35
CA ILE A 99 29.77 -4.93 8.76
C ILE A 99 30.92 -4.98 9.75
N TYR A 100 31.95 -4.16 9.52
CA TYR A 100 33.12 -4.09 10.38
C TYR A 100 33.59 -2.64 10.60
N PRO A 101 34.12 -2.32 11.79
CA PRO A 101 34.06 -3.11 13.02
C PRO A 101 32.64 -3.14 13.60
N ASN A 102 32.31 -4.20 14.34
CA ASN A 102 31.07 -4.31 15.11
C ASN A 102 31.37 -5.02 16.45
N PRO A 103 31.38 -4.31 17.59
CA PRO A 103 31.00 -2.90 17.78
C PRO A 103 31.89 -1.86 17.07
N THR A 104 31.37 -0.67 16.81
CA THR A 104 32.11 0.48 16.24
C THR A 104 32.11 1.68 17.19
N ASN A 105 33.20 2.45 17.21
CA ASN A 105 33.35 3.69 17.98
C ASN A 105 33.34 4.97 17.12
N ALA A 106 33.53 4.87 15.80
CA ALA A 106 33.67 6.04 14.93
C ALA A 106 33.04 5.87 13.54
N SER A 107 33.23 4.72 12.91
CA SER A 107 32.67 4.42 11.59
C SER A 107 32.58 2.93 11.34
N PHE A 108 31.74 2.52 10.40
CA PHE A 108 31.66 1.14 9.93
C PHE A 108 31.78 1.04 8.41
N ILE A 109 32.18 -0.14 7.95
CA ILE A 109 32.36 -0.53 6.56
C ILE A 109 31.36 -1.64 6.26
N VAL A 110 30.78 -1.61 5.07
CA VAL A 110 29.91 -2.65 4.53
C VAL A 110 30.71 -3.50 3.56
N ASN A 111 30.97 -4.77 3.89
CA ASN A 111 31.61 -5.74 3.00
C ASN A 111 30.56 -6.40 2.09
N PHE A 112 30.10 -5.64 1.11
CA PHE A 112 29.19 -6.04 0.04
C PHE A 112 29.24 -4.98 -1.06
N GLU A 113 29.07 -5.36 -2.34
CA GLU A 113 29.24 -4.42 -3.45
C GLU A 113 27.94 -4.02 -4.15
N ASP A 114 26.96 -4.92 -4.21
CA ASP A 114 25.80 -4.77 -5.08
C ASP A 114 24.65 -3.99 -4.43
N TYR A 115 24.90 -2.74 -4.04
CA TYR A 115 23.93 -1.86 -3.39
C TYR A 115 24.10 -0.40 -3.82
N ASP A 116 23.05 0.41 -3.67
CA ASP A 116 23.02 1.83 -4.04
C ASP A 116 23.13 2.76 -2.82
N LYS A 117 22.46 2.40 -1.71
CA LYS A 117 22.34 3.24 -0.51
C LYS A 117 22.39 2.42 0.77
N VAL A 118 22.76 3.07 1.86
CA VAL A 118 22.67 2.55 3.22
C VAL A 118 21.63 3.34 4.00
N MET A 119 20.74 2.63 4.69
CA MET A 119 19.78 3.22 5.62
C MET A 119 20.10 2.77 7.03
N LEU A 120 20.19 3.72 7.95
CA LEU A 120 20.45 3.47 9.36
C LEU A 120 19.17 3.69 10.17
N TYR A 121 18.83 2.72 11.01
CA TYR A 121 17.67 2.74 11.89
C TYR A 121 18.11 2.56 13.34
N ASP A 122 17.38 3.18 14.27
CA ASP A 122 17.52 2.86 15.70
C ASP A 122 16.82 1.53 16.05
N TYR A 123 16.97 1.09 17.29
CA TYR A 123 16.36 -0.14 17.81
C TYR A 123 14.82 -0.12 17.81
N THR A 124 14.20 1.07 17.70
CA THR A 124 12.74 1.20 17.57
C THR A 124 12.25 1.06 16.14
N GLY A 125 13.18 0.92 15.17
CA GLY A 125 12.87 0.87 13.74
C GLY A 125 12.71 2.25 13.10
N ARG A 126 12.98 3.35 13.83
CA ARG A 126 12.93 4.69 13.25
C ARG A 126 14.18 4.95 12.42
N LYS A 127 13.97 5.40 11.18
CA LYS A 127 15.04 5.79 10.25
C LYS A 127 15.78 7.02 10.78
N ILE A 128 17.06 6.87 11.05
CA ILE A 128 17.95 7.94 11.51
C ILE A 128 18.58 8.66 10.33
N LYS A 129 19.10 7.92 9.35
CA LYS A 129 19.83 8.51 8.23
C LYS A 129 19.84 7.62 7.00
N THR A 130 19.95 8.25 5.83
CA THR A 130 20.23 7.60 4.56
C THR A 130 21.58 8.10 4.05
N TYR A 131 22.43 7.19 3.62
CA TYR A 131 23.75 7.46 3.05
C TYR A 131 23.77 6.95 1.60
N SER A 132 24.38 7.71 0.70
CA SER A 132 24.82 7.19 -0.61
C SER A 132 25.93 6.17 -0.40
N LYS A 133 26.10 5.21 -1.33
CA LYS A 133 27.21 4.24 -1.28
C LYS A 133 28.55 4.94 -1.07
N SER A 134 29.28 4.49 -0.06
CA SER A 134 30.59 4.98 0.33
C SER A 134 31.44 3.85 0.90
N THR A 135 32.75 4.07 1.05
CA THR A 135 33.69 3.11 1.62
C THR A 135 33.55 2.99 3.14
N SER A 136 33.08 4.05 3.82
CA SER A 136 32.84 4.05 5.26
C SER A 136 31.69 4.97 5.65
N TYR A 137 31.06 4.66 6.78
CA TYR A 137 29.88 5.37 7.28
C TYR A 137 30.14 5.84 8.72
N ASN A 138 30.18 7.17 8.92
CA ASN A 138 30.48 7.78 10.21
C ASN A 138 29.31 7.64 11.21
N THR A 139 29.65 7.28 12.45
CA THR A 139 28.76 7.07 13.59
C THR A 139 29.02 7.99 14.78
N GLN A 140 29.99 8.91 14.71
CA GLN A 140 30.42 9.75 15.84
C GLN A 140 29.29 10.65 16.38
N ASN A 141 28.40 11.12 15.50
CA ASN A 141 27.26 11.96 15.87
C ASN A 141 26.06 11.17 16.43
N LEU A 142 26.20 9.85 16.60
CA LEU A 142 25.14 8.99 17.13
C LEU A 142 25.39 8.67 18.60
N LYS A 143 24.32 8.36 19.33
CA LYS A 143 24.43 7.90 20.72
C LYS A 143 24.90 6.44 20.75
N VAL A 144 25.55 6.03 21.83
CA VAL A 144 25.85 4.62 22.08
C VAL A 144 24.55 3.81 22.08
N GLY A 145 24.57 2.61 21.51
CA GLY A 145 23.39 1.76 21.44
C GLY A 145 23.37 0.80 20.27
N LEU A 146 22.24 0.10 20.14
CA LEU A 146 21.94 -0.84 19.07
C LEU A 146 21.28 -0.11 17.89
N TYR A 147 21.77 -0.39 16.68
CA TYR A 147 21.24 0.13 15.43
C TYR A 147 21.11 -0.99 14.41
N TYR A 148 20.34 -0.73 13.36
CA TYR A 148 20.24 -1.59 12.18
C TYR A 148 20.69 -0.85 10.94
N VAL A 149 21.57 -1.48 10.18
CA VAL A 149 22.04 -1.02 8.87
C VAL A 149 21.30 -1.83 7.82
N SER A 150 20.62 -1.17 6.89
CA SER A 150 19.94 -1.80 5.76
C SER A 150 20.56 -1.34 4.44
N LEU A 151 20.81 -2.28 3.54
CA LEU A 151 21.28 -2.00 2.18
C LEU A 151 20.09 -1.86 1.24
N LEU A 152 20.13 -0.87 0.36
CA LEU A 152 19.09 -0.60 -0.63
C LEU A 152 19.66 -0.78 -2.03
N LYS A 153 18.94 -1.48 -2.92
CA LYS A 153 19.21 -1.58 -4.36
C LYS A 153 17.93 -1.37 -5.15
N GLN A 154 17.95 -0.50 -6.16
CA GLN A 154 16.79 -0.15 -6.98
C GLN A 154 15.54 0.19 -6.15
N GLY A 155 15.74 0.87 -5.02
CA GLY A 155 14.66 1.26 -4.11
C GLY A 155 14.15 0.17 -3.16
N LYS A 156 14.66 -1.07 -3.23
CA LYS A 156 14.28 -2.18 -2.34
C LYS A 156 15.35 -2.45 -1.31
N ILE A 157 14.95 -2.75 -0.07
CA ILE A 157 15.88 -3.23 0.96
C ILE A 157 16.29 -4.65 0.59
N ILE A 158 17.58 -4.84 0.36
CA ILE A 158 18.15 -6.14 -0.03
C ILE A 158 18.84 -6.84 1.13
N GLY A 159 19.05 -6.20 2.27
CA GLY A 159 19.70 -6.85 3.41
C GLY A 159 19.68 -5.95 4.63
N ARG A 160 19.71 -6.57 5.83
CA ARG A 160 19.82 -5.84 7.09
C ARG A 160 20.79 -6.55 8.04
N GLN A 161 21.59 -5.77 8.74
CA GLN A 161 22.48 -6.27 9.78
C GLN A 161 22.50 -5.34 10.99
N LYS A 162 22.52 -5.94 12.18
CA LYS A 162 22.64 -5.19 13.44
C LYS A 162 24.06 -4.66 13.60
N ILE A 163 24.20 -3.47 14.18
CA ILE A 163 25.47 -2.88 14.58
C ILE A 163 25.35 -2.29 15.99
N ILE A 164 26.42 -2.44 16.77
CA ILE A 164 26.53 -1.82 18.10
C ILE A 164 27.47 -0.62 17.98
N ILE A 165 27.03 0.54 18.45
CA ILE A 165 27.88 1.71 18.62
C ILE A 165 28.33 1.77 20.08
N SER A 166 29.64 1.62 20.31
CA SER A 166 30.30 1.71 21.61
C SER A 166 31.32 2.84 21.55
N LYS A 167 31.07 3.94 22.25
CA LYS A 167 32.01 5.07 22.36
C LYS A 167 32.99 4.83 23.50
#